data_AF-A0A1J5QCE0-F1
#
_entry.id   AF-A0A1J5QCE0-F1
#
_cell.length_a   1.000
_cell.length_b   1.000
_cell.length_c   1.000
_cell.angle_alpha   90.00
_cell.angle_beta   90.00
_cell.angle_gamma   90.00
#
_symmetry.space_group_name_H-M   'P 1'
#
loop_
_entity.id
_entity.type
_entity.pdbx_description
1 polymer ?
#
loop_
_entity_poly.entity_id
_entity_poly.type
_entity_poly.pdbx_seq_one_letter_code
_entity_poly.pdbx_strand_id
1 'polypeptide(L)'
;MRQKMLDGHPNNSELFDLKHDRGGIVDVEFIVQYLLLAHAARYPQLADNIGNLALLKRAGELGLIPGELASRVAEAYRDYRRLQHTMRLQGSEKARVPTGEIATHAEAVQALWQQVFTAGS
;
A
#
# COMPACT_ATOMS: atom_id res chain seq x y z
N MET A 1 15.43 0.75 -0.68
CA MET A 1 14.92 -0.49 -1.30
C MET A 1 13.77 -0.22 -2.28
N ARG A 2 12.70 0.47 -1.87
CA ARG A 2 11.55 0.78 -2.73
C ARG A 2 11.89 1.43 -4.09
N GLN A 3 12.80 2.41 -4.11
CA GLN A 3 13.19 3.09 -5.35
C GLN A 3 13.71 2.11 -6.41
N LYS A 4 14.63 1.21 -6.03
CA LYS A 4 15.17 0.17 -6.94
C LYS A 4 14.07 -0.74 -7.54
N MET A 5 13.02 -1.05 -6.78
CA MET A 5 11.90 -1.85 -7.29
C MET A 5 11.03 -1.08 -8.28
N LEU A 6 10.88 0.24 -8.08
CA LEU A 6 10.20 1.13 -9.03
C LEU A 6 11.00 1.17 -10.34
N ASP A 7 12.31 1.41 -10.25
CA ASP A 7 13.21 1.52 -11.40
C ASP A 7 13.26 0.22 -12.23
N GLY A 8 13.11 -0.94 -11.58
CA GLY A 8 13.04 -2.25 -12.24
C GLY A 8 11.70 -2.58 -12.91
N HIS A 9 10.65 -1.79 -12.67
CA HIS A 9 9.31 -1.98 -13.25
C HIS A 9 8.77 -0.66 -13.82
N PRO A 10 9.45 -0.06 -14.81
CA PRO A 10 9.00 1.21 -15.37
C PRO A 10 7.63 1.08 -16.03
N ASN A 11 6.76 2.05 -15.75
CA ASN A 11 5.47 2.18 -16.40
C ASN A 11 5.48 3.39 -17.33
N ASN A 12 5.64 3.14 -18.63
CA ASN A 12 5.66 4.18 -19.66
C ASN A 12 4.28 4.43 -20.30
N SER A 13 3.20 3.89 -19.72
CA SER A 13 1.83 4.14 -20.21
C SER A 13 1.11 5.20 -19.38
N GLU A 14 0.02 5.76 -19.91
CA GLU A 14 -0.85 6.70 -19.19
C GLU A 14 -1.73 6.02 -18.13
N LEU A 15 -1.75 4.69 -18.11
CA LEU A 15 -2.46 3.88 -17.12
C LEU A 15 -1.65 3.76 -15.84
N PHE A 16 -2.34 3.58 -14.72
CA PHE A 16 -1.75 3.28 -13.42
C PHE A 16 -1.49 1.78 -13.24
N ASP A 17 -0.27 1.39 -12.91
CA ASP A 17 0.10 0.03 -12.54
C ASP A 17 -0.24 -0.22 -11.05
N LEU A 18 -1.30 -1.00 -10.81
CA LEU A 18 -1.84 -1.28 -9.47
C LEU A 18 -0.79 -1.83 -8.50
N LYS A 19 0.27 -2.47 -9.02
CA LYS A 19 1.30 -3.09 -8.21
C LYS A 19 2.48 -2.16 -7.96
N HIS A 20 3.10 -1.65 -9.01
CA HIS A 20 4.45 -1.06 -8.93
C HIS A 20 4.48 0.46 -8.86
N ASP A 21 3.43 1.15 -9.34
CA ASP A 21 3.40 2.61 -9.31
C ASP A 21 3.28 3.16 -7.88
N ARG A 22 3.60 4.44 -7.73
CA ARG A 22 3.49 5.15 -6.45
C ARG A 22 2.03 5.24 -6.03
N GLY A 23 1.75 4.86 -4.80
CA GLY A 23 0.38 4.67 -4.30
C GLY A 23 -0.22 3.30 -4.60
N GLY A 24 0.55 2.36 -5.17
CA GLY A 24 0.12 0.99 -5.48
C GLY A 24 0.31 -0.01 -4.34
N ILE A 25 0.04 -1.29 -4.62
CA ILE A 25 0.13 -2.42 -3.66
C ILE A 25 1.49 -2.49 -2.97
N VAL A 26 2.58 -2.30 -3.70
CA VAL A 26 3.93 -2.39 -3.14
C VAL A 26 4.18 -1.29 -2.11
N ASP A 27 3.64 -0.08 -2.30
CA ASP A 27 3.78 0.99 -1.30
C ASP A 27 3.08 0.61 0.01
N VAL A 28 1.88 0.01 -0.07
CA VAL A 28 1.16 -0.49 1.12
C VAL A 28 1.95 -1.59 1.84
N GLU A 29 2.52 -2.53 1.10
CA GLU A 29 3.35 -3.61 1.66
C GLU A 29 4.59 -3.07 2.37
N PHE A 30 5.24 -2.06 1.80
CA PHE A 30 6.37 -1.37 2.43
C PHE A 30 5.98 -0.63 3.71
N ILE A 31 4.84 0.08 3.71
CA ILE A 31 4.33 0.77 4.90
C ILE A 31 4.12 -0.23 6.03
N VAL A 32 3.42 -1.33 5.78
CA VAL A 32 3.13 -2.35 6.80
C VAL A 32 4.41 -3.00 7.32
N GLN A 33 5.32 -3.39 6.43
CA GLN A 33 6.60 -4.00 6.80
C GLN A 33 7.46 -3.05 7.64
N TYR A 34 7.48 -1.76 7.29
CA TYR A 34 8.17 -0.76 8.09
C TYR A 34 7.56 -0.63 9.49
N LEU A 35 6.24 -0.47 9.59
CA LEU A 35 5.55 -0.34 10.87
C LEU A 35 5.80 -1.56 11.77
N LEU A 36 5.79 -2.76 11.18
CA LEU A 36 6.16 -3.99 11.86
C LEU A 36 7.58 -3.91 12.43
N LEU A 37 8.58 -3.65 11.58
CA LEU A 37 9.99 -3.62 11.98
C LEU A 37 10.30 -2.50 13.00
N ALA A 38 9.66 -1.35 12.85
CA ALA A 38 9.89 -0.19 13.71
C ALA A 38 9.25 -0.34 15.10
N HIS A 39 8.14 -1.07 15.20
CA HIS A 39 7.30 -1.02 16.40
C HIS A 39 7.03 -2.37 17.07
N ALA A 40 7.33 -3.52 16.43
CA ALA A 40 7.04 -4.84 17.01
C ALA A 40 7.72 -5.11 18.35
N ALA A 41 8.90 -4.52 18.61
CA ALA A 41 9.57 -4.65 19.91
C ALA A 41 8.76 -4.02 21.06
N ARG A 42 8.02 -2.93 20.79
CA ARG A 42 7.16 -2.25 21.77
C ARG A 42 5.73 -2.80 21.76
N TYR A 43 5.25 -3.22 20.59
CA TYR A 43 3.90 -3.74 20.38
C TYR A 43 3.99 -5.14 19.74
N PRO A 44 4.27 -6.19 20.53
CA PRO A 44 4.47 -7.55 20.03
C PRO A 44 3.31 -8.08 19.18
N GLN A 45 2.08 -7.61 19.45
CA GLN A 45 0.90 -7.93 18.65
C GLN A 45 1.05 -7.53 17.18
N LEU A 46 1.92 -6.59 16.81
CA LEU A 46 2.18 -6.32 15.38
C LEU A 46 2.85 -7.50 14.68
N ALA A 47 3.56 -8.38 15.39
CA ALA A 47 4.21 -9.55 14.79
C ALA A 47 3.27 -10.74 14.53
N ASP A 48 1.98 -10.64 14.90
CA ASP A 48 1.00 -11.67 14.57
C ASP A 48 0.89 -11.79 13.04
N ASN A 49 0.91 -13.02 12.52
CA ASN A 49 0.77 -13.27 11.08
C ASN A 49 -0.70 -13.15 10.62
N ILE A 50 -1.22 -11.92 10.61
CA ILE A 50 -2.63 -11.59 10.34
C ILE A 50 -2.86 -10.90 8.99
N GLY A 51 -1.79 -10.64 8.24
CA GLY A 51 -1.82 -10.00 6.92
C GLY A 51 -1.95 -8.46 6.97
N ASN A 52 -1.75 -7.85 5.80
CA ASN A 52 -1.57 -6.39 5.67
C ASN A 52 -2.75 -5.55 6.15
N LEU A 53 -3.98 -5.98 5.84
CA LEU A 53 -5.18 -5.23 6.23
C LEU A 53 -5.36 -5.18 7.75
N ALA A 54 -5.13 -6.29 8.43
CA ALA A 54 -5.26 -6.37 9.87
C ALA A 54 -4.11 -5.63 10.57
N LEU A 55 -2.90 -5.64 9.98
CA LEU A 55 -1.78 -4.84 10.46
C LEU A 55 -2.01 -3.34 10.32
N LEU A 56 -2.56 -2.86 9.19
CA LEU A 56 -2.94 -1.45 9.02
C LEU A 56 -3.96 -1.01 10.08
N LYS A 57 -5.01 -1.83 10.28
CA LYS A 57 -6.03 -1.57 11.30
C LYS A 57 -5.40 -1.46 12.69
N ARG A 58 -4.57 -2.43 13.07
CA ARG A 58 -3.90 -2.46 14.37
C ARG A 58 -2.95 -1.28 14.56
N ALA A 59 -2.21 -0.89 13.52
CA ALA A 59 -1.34 0.30 13.56
C ALA A 59 -2.15 1.59 13.80
N GLY A 60 -3.34 1.70 13.18
CA GLY A 60 -4.28 2.80 13.44
C GLY A 60 -4.83 2.79 14.86
N GLU A 61 -5.25 1.63 15.37
CA GLU A 61 -5.74 1.44 16.75
C GLU A 61 -4.69 1.77 17.81
N LEU A 62 -3.42 1.51 17.52
CA LEU A 62 -2.27 1.84 18.37
C LEU A 62 -1.80 3.30 18.23
N GLY A 63 -2.42 4.08 17.36
CA GLY A 63 -2.04 5.47 17.11
C GLY A 63 -0.69 5.66 16.42
N LEU A 64 -0.14 4.61 15.79
CA LEU A 64 1.13 4.68 15.06
C LEU A 64 0.99 5.41 13.73
N ILE A 65 -0.23 5.41 13.18
CA ILE A 65 -0.64 6.14 11.99
C ILE A 65 -2.06 6.69 12.21
N PRO A 66 -2.49 7.75 11.48
CA PRO A 66 -3.85 8.23 11.58
C PRO A 66 -4.86 7.15 11.21
N GLY A 67 -5.84 6.89 12.09
CA GLY A 67 -6.83 5.82 11.89
C GLY A 67 -7.66 5.98 10.62
N GLU A 68 -7.99 7.22 10.24
CA GLU A 68 -8.70 7.50 8.98
C GLU A 68 -7.89 7.09 7.75
N LEU A 69 -6.59 7.42 7.73
CA LEU A 69 -5.70 7.00 6.64
C LEU A 69 -5.51 5.48 6.62
N ALA A 70 -5.42 4.83 7.78
CA ALA A 70 -5.34 3.38 7.87
C ALA A 70 -6.56 2.71 7.20
N SER A 71 -7.77 3.20 7.47
CA SER A 71 -9.01 2.70 6.86
C SER A 71 -9.05 2.93 5.35
N ARG A 72 -8.74 4.14 4.89
CA ARG A 72 -8.72 4.48 3.45
C ARG A 72 -7.69 3.66 2.66
N VAL A 73 -6.51 3.42 3.24
CA VAL A 73 -5.47 2.58 2.63
C VAL A 73 -5.86 1.10 2.65
N ALA A 74 -6.54 0.63 3.69
CA ALA A 74 -7.07 -0.73 3.73
C ALA A 74 -8.14 -0.97 2.64
N GLU A 75 -8.99 0.01 2.37
CA GLU A 75 -9.93 -0.01 1.24
C GLU A 75 -9.20 -0.04 -0.10
N ALA A 76 -8.26 0.88 -0.33
CA ALA A 76 -7.42 0.91 -1.53
C ALA A 76 -6.75 -0.45 -1.80
N TYR A 77 -6.12 -1.03 -0.78
CA TYR A 77 -5.43 -2.31 -0.92
C TYR A 77 -6.39 -3.46 -1.29
N ARG A 78 -7.59 -3.48 -0.71
CA ARG A 78 -8.61 -4.48 -1.00
C ARG A 78 -9.06 -4.39 -2.46
N ASP A 79 -9.29 -3.18 -2.95
CA ASP A 79 -9.76 -2.96 -4.31
C ASP A 79 -8.66 -3.21 -5.34
N TYR A 80 -7.42 -2.82 -5.06
CA TYR A 80 -6.28 -3.17 -5.91
C TYR A 80 -6.09 -4.68 -6.03
N ARG A 81 -6.20 -5.42 -4.92
CA ARG A 81 -6.12 -6.89 -4.95
C ARG A 81 -7.27 -7.50 -5.74
N ARG A 82 -8.49 -6.99 -5.57
CA ARG A 82 -9.67 -7.42 -6.35
C ARG A 82 -9.45 -7.21 -7.85
N LEU A 83 -9.10 -5.99 -8.26
CA LEU A 83 -8.86 -5.63 -9.66
C LEU A 83 -7.73 -6.46 -10.26
N GLN A 84 -6.59 -6.57 -9.58
CA GLN A 84 -5.46 -7.39 -10.01
C GLN A 84 -5.87 -8.86 -10.20
N HIS A 85 -6.66 -9.44 -9.28
CA HIS A 85 -7.14 -10.80 -9.41
C HIS A 85 -8.09 -10.98 -10.60
N THR A 86 -9.03 -10.05 -10.79
CA THR A 86 -9.96 -10.07 -11.94
C THR A 86 -9.20 -10.00 -13.26
N MET A 87 -8.26 -9.06 -13.41
CA MET A 87 -7.48 -8.90 -14.65
C MET A 87 -6.62 -10.14 -14.95
N ARG A 88 -6.04 -10.76 -13.92
CA ARG A 88 -5.29 -12.00 -14.07
C ARG A 88 -6.17 -13.16 -14.57
N LEU A 89 -7.40 -13.27 -14.09
CA LEU A 89 -8.36 -14.28 -14.58
C LEU A 89 -8.77 -14.03 -16.04
N GLN A 90 -8.73 -12.78 -16.49
CA GLN A 90 -8.97 -12.37 -17.88
C GLN A 90 -7.73 -12.54 -18.78
N GLY A 91 -6.62 -13.07 -18.25
CA GLY A 91 -5.39 -13.29 -19.02
C GLY A 91 -4.51 -12.05 -19.19
N SER A 92 -4.78 -10.95 -18.47
CA SER A 92 -3.92 -9.78 -18.50
C SER A 92 -2.63 -10.02 -17.71
N GLU A 93 -1.48 -9.85 -18.36
CA GLU A 93 -0.17 -9.94 -17.70
C GLU A 93 0.10 -8.77 -16.75
N LYS A 94 -0.44 -7.59 -17.07
CA LYS A 94 -0.25 -6.35 -16.29
C LYS A 94 -1.59 -5.87 -15.75
N ALA A 95 -1.60 -5.55 -14.46
CA ALA A 95 -2.78 -5.02 -13.77
C ALA A 95 -2.77 -3.48 -13.83
N ARG A 96 -3.12 -2.93 -15.00
CA ARG A 96 -3.10 -1.49 -15.28
C ARG A 96 -4.50 -0.94 -15.52
N VAL A 97 -4.84 0.16 -14.88
CA VAL A 97 -6.18 0.78 -14.94
C VAL A 97 -6.07 2.27 -15.26
N PRO A 98 -7.14 2.90 -15.79
CA PRO A 98 -7.16 4.36 -15.95
C PRO A 98 -6.91 5.06 -14.60
N THR A 99 -5.97 6.00 -14.59
CA THR A 99 -5.53 6.68 -13.34
C THR A 99 -6.68 7.36 -12.60
N GLY A 100 -7.66 7.90 -13.33
CA GLY A 100 -8.84 8.53 -12.73
C GLY A 100 -9.72 7.57 -11.90
N GLU A 101 -9.73 6.27 -12.19
CA GLU A 101 -10.53 5.27 -11.46
C GLU A 101 -9.98 5.00 -10.05
N ILE A 102 -8.69 5.23 -9.84
CA ILE A 102 -7.98 4.90 -8.60
C ILE A 102 -7.37 6.13 -7.90
N ALA A 103 -7.60 7.34 -8.41
CA ALA A 103 -6.90 8.54 -7.95
C ALA A 103 -7.01 8.74 -6.43
N THR A 104 -8.22 8.67 -5.88
CA THR A 104 -8.47 8.80 -4.43
C THR A 104 -7.77 7.73 -3.60
N HIS A 105 -7.65 6.50 -4.13
CA HIS A 105 -6.93 5.41 -3.48
C HIS A 105 -5.41 5.66 -3.51
N ALA A 106 -4.86 6.02 -4.66
CA ALA A 106 -3.45 6.31 -4.83
C ALA A 106 -3.02 7.49 -3.95
N GLU A 107 -3.83 8.55 -3.89
CA GLU A 107 -3.62 9.70 -3.00
C GLU A 107 -3.60 9.29 -1.52
N ALA A 108 -4.53 8.43 -1.07
CA ALA A 108 -4.54 7.95 0.31
C ALA A 108 -3.28 7.16 0.66
N VAL A 109 -2.82 6.28 -0.24
CA VAL A 109 -1.60 5.50 -0.04
C VAL A 109 -0.37 6.40 -0.03
N GLN A 110 -0.29 7.39 -0.93
CA GLN A 110 0.80 8.35 -0.97
C GLN A 110 0.81 9.25 0.28
N ALA A 111 -0.36 9.68 0.76
CA ALA A 111 -0.46 10.45 2.01
C ALA A 111 0.07 9.64 3.20
N LEU A 112 -0.34 8.37 3.33
CA LEU A 112 0.18 7.50 4.39
C LEU A 112 1.68 7.23 4.23
N TRP A 113 2.16 7.06 3.00
CA TRP A 113 3.60 6.93 2.73
C TRP A 113 4.38 8.14 3.27
N GLN A 114 3.91 9.36 3.01
CA GLN A 114 4.57 10.58 3.52
C GLN A 114 4.56 10.64 5.05
N GLN A 115 3.45 10.26 5.68
CA GLN A 115 3.35 10.21 7.15
C GLN A 115 4.36 9.23 7.75
N VAL A 116 4.57 8.08 7.11
CA VAL A 116 5.41 7.00 7.65
C VAL A 116 6.91 7.23 7.39
N PHE A 117 7.27 7.72 6.20
CA PHE A 117 8.67 7.79 5.78
C PHE A 117 9.25 9.21 5.77
N THR A 118 8.43 10.25 5.87
CA THR A 118 8.88 11.65 5.73
C THR A 118 8.68 12.46 7.02
N ALA A 119 7.86 12.00 7.96
CA ALA A 119 7.61 12.68 9.25
C ALA A 119 8.79 12.64 10.26
N GLY A 120 10.00 12.36 9.81
CA GLY A 120 11.21 12.28 10.64
C GLY A 120 12.46 12.89 10.01
N SER A 121 12.30 13.80 9.04
CA SER A 121 13.39 14.63 8.50
C SER A 121 13.43 16.00 9.17
#